data_AF-A0A8C0VSU5-F1
#
_entry.id   AF-A0A8C0VSU5-F1
#
_cell.length_a   1.000
_cell.length_b   1.000
_cell.length_c   1.000
_cell.angle_alpha   90.00
_cell.angle_beta   90.00
_cell.angle_gamma   90.00
#
_symmetry.space_group_name_H-M   'P 1'
#
loop_
_entity.id
_entity.type
_entity.pdbx_description
1 polymer ?
#
loop_
_entity_poly.entity_id
_entity_poly.type
_entity_poly.pdbx_seq_one_letter_code
_entity_poly.pdbx_strand_id
1 'polypeptide(L)'
;MEASSLLCPKTHPSPSPIWEGGLGSLPLPRDLPAPPCPALLPLPLPRGHRARCASQQKPQCKQEQATGLEAKLAAICVLRGGGPWAGNWLSPKTAGAMGGELVTGLGALRRRKRLLEQEKWLAGWALLLAGLGIGLMVVHAEMLWFGGCEWVFYLLLVKCLISLSTMLLLCLIVAFHAKEVQLFMTDNGLRDWRVALTRRQAAQILLELAVCGLHPAPVRSPRCAPGVRTAAQTWPGFLGEGEALLSLAMLLRLYLVPRAVLLRSGVLLNASYRSIGALNQVRFRHWFVAKLYMNTHPGRLLLGLTLGLWLTTAWVLSVAERQAVNATGHLSDTLWLIPITFLTIGYGDVVPGTIWGKIVCLCTGVMGVCCTALLVAVVARKLEFNKAEKHVHNFMMDIHYAKEMKESAARLLQEAWMYYKHTRRKDSRAARRHQRKLLAAIHAFRQVRLKHRKLREQVNSMVDISKMHMTLCDLQLGLSSSHRALEKRMDALAGKLDTLTELLSTALGPQQLPEPSSEAT
;
A
#
# COMPACT_ATOMS: atom_id res chain seq x y z
N MET A 1 -21.99 35.16 -45.48
CA MET A 1 -23.13 34.25 -45.28
C MET A 1 -22.74 33.31 -44.14
N GLU A 2 -22.95 33.79 -42.92
CA GLU A 2 -23.94 33.27 -41.93
C GLU A 2 -23.40 32.02 -41.22
N ALA A 3 -22.91 32.09 -39.99
CA ALA A 3 -23.50 32.44 -38.68
C ALA A 3 -24.15 31.26 -37.95
N SER A 4 -23.76 31.13 -36.67
CA SER A 4 -24.42 30.46 -35.52
C SER A 4 -24.08 28.98 -35.26
N SER A 5 -23.90 28.47 -34.03
CA SER A 5 -23.62 29.03 -32.68
C SER A 5 -23.55 27.87 -31.65
N LEU A 6 -22.77 28.09 -30.58
CA LEU A 6 -22.98 27.67 -29.16
C LEU A 6 -22.96 26.19 -28.72
N LEU A 7 -22.03 25.85 -27.81
CA LEU A 7 -22.32 25.60 -26.37
C LEU A 7 -21.05 25.30 -25.54
N CYS A 8 -20.80 26.14 -24.54
CA CYS A 8 -19.84 25.96 -23.43
C CYS A 8 -20.64 25.79 -22.11
N PRO A 9 -20.17 25.02 -21.11
CA PRO A 9 -20.88 24.87 -19.84
C PRO A 9 -20.60 26.01 -18.85
N LYS A 10 -21.69 26.40 -18.16
CA LYS A 10 -21.84 27.52 -17.22
C LYS A 10 -21.12 27.30 -15.88
N THR A 11 -20.49 28.35 -15.37
CA THR A 11 -20.12 28.53 -13.96
C THR A 11 -21.10 29.50 -13.28
N HIS A 12 -21.55 29.17 -12.06
CA HIS A 12 -22.50 29.96 -11.27
C HIS A 12 -21.88 31.23 -10.66
N PRO A 13 -22.65 32.32 -10.50
CA PRO A 13 -22.17 33.58 -9.91
C PRO A 13 -22.46 33.67 -8.40
N SER A 14 -21.57 34.36 -7.67
CA SER A 14 -21.75 34.83 -6.29
C SER A 14 -22.24 36.28 -6.26
N PRO A 15 -23.09 36.69 -5.30
CA PRO A 15 -23.80 37.97 -5.34
C PRO A 15 -22.98 39.12 -4.75
N SER A 16 -23.12 40.30 -5.36
CA SER A 16 -22.74 41.61 -4.85
C SER A 16 -24.00 42.38 -4.40
N PRO A 17 -24.01 43.06 -3.25
CA PRO A 17 -25.07 44.00 -2.94
C PRO A 17 -24.80 45.39 -3.54
N ILE A 18 -25.92 45.95 -3.99
CA ILE A 18 -26.21 47.24 -4.60
C ILE A 18 -25.95 48.38 -3.61
N TRP A 19 -25.36 49.49 -4.08
CA TRP A 19 -25.59 50.82 -3.51
C TRP A 19 -25.73 51.83 -4.66
N GLU A 20 -26.92 52.41 -4.76
CA GLU A 20 -27.28 53.50 -5.65
C GLU A 20 -26.58 54.81 -5.27
N GLY A 21 -26.36 55.66 -6.28
CA GLY A 21 -25.70 56.95 -6.13
C GLY A 21 -26.60 58.07 -5.61
N GLY A 22 -25.95 59.08 -5.04
CA GLY A 22 -26.53 60.39 -4.78
C GLY A 22 -25.41 61.43 -4.72
N LEU A 23 -25.35 62.31 -5.72
CA LEU A 23 -24.53 63.52 -5.72
C LEU A 23 -25.03 64.46 -4.62
N GLY A 24 -24.12 64.93 -3.75
CA GLY A 24 -24.38 65.99 -2.78
C GLY A 24 -23.07 66.68 -2.39
N SER A 25 -22.96 67.95 -2.74
CA SER A 25 -21.82 68.85 -2.53
C SER A 25 -21.77 69.48 -1.12
N LEU A 26 -20.54 69.82 -0.68
CA LEU A 26 -20.10 70.77 0.40
C LEU A 26 -20.14 70.29 1.87
N PRO A 27 -19.39 70.91 2.81
CA PRO A 27 -18.12 71.67 2.75
C PRO A 27 -17.05 71.19 3.79
N LEU A 28 -15.84 71.78 3.75
CA LEU A 28 -14.82 71.68 4.81
C LEU A 28 -15.30 72.27 6.15
N PRO A 29 -14.79 71.75 7.29
CA PRO A 29 -14.50 72.58 8.45
C PRO A 29 -13.03 72.52 8.89
N ARG A 30 -12.56 73.70 9.31
CA ARG A 30 -11.28 73.99 9.98
C ARG A 30 -11.25 73.48 11.43
N ASP A 31 -10.01 73.23 11.88
CA ASP A 31 -9.44 73.35 13.23
C ASP A 31 -10.14 72.67 14.42
N LEU A 32 -9.46 71.67 15.02
CA LEU A 32 -9.28 71.51 16.48
C LEU A 32 -8.09 70.53 16.75
N PRO A 33 -7.46 70.56 17.95
CA PRO A 33 -6.02 70.50 18.12
C PRO A 33 -5.42 69.09 18.30
N ALA A 34 -4.10 69.00 18.08
CA ALA A 34 -3.29 67.80 18.25
C ALA A 34 -3.14 67.38 19.72
N PRO A 35 -3.21 66.07 20.05
CA PRO A 35 -2.77 65.56 21.35
C PRO A 35 -1.23 65.49 21.43
N PRO A 36 -0.64 65.62 22.63
CA PRO A 36 0.79 65.86 22.82
C PRO A 36 1.66 64.63 22.52
N CYS A 37 2.80 64.88 21.87
CA CYS A 37 3.92 63.94 21.77
C CYS A 37 4.53 63.69 23.16
N PRO A 38 4.73 62.43 23.61
CA PRO A 38 5.64 62.16 24.72
C PRO A 38 7.09 62.27 24.25
N ALA A 39 7.88 62.92 25.10
CA ALA A 39 9.23 63.39 24.89
C ALA A 39 10.27 62.29 24.62
N LEU A 40 11.25 62.64 23.77
CA LEU A 40 12.55 61.99 23.71
C LEU A 40 13.32 62.24 25.01
N LEU A 41 13.83 61.17 25.62
CA LEU A 41 15.05 61.22 26.45
C LEU A 41 15.94 59.99 26.14
N PRO A 42 17.27 60.14 26.23
CA PRO A 42 18.23 59.31 25.52
C PRO A 42 18.65 58.07 26.30
N LEU A 43 18.82 56.94 25.60
CA LEU A 43 19.50 55.76 26.11
C LEU A 43 21.01 56.01 26.21
N PRO A 44 21.66 55.72 27.35
CA PRO A 44 23.11 55.54 27.38
C PRO A 44 23.47 54.09 27.01
N LEU A 45 24.32 53.95 26.00
CA LEU A 45 25.13 52.75 25.76
C LEU A 45 26.10 52.55 26.94
N PRO A 46 26.44 51.29 27.28
CA PRO A 46 27.78 51.00 27.76
C PRO A 46 28.51 50.03 26.83
N ARG A 47 29.72 50.47 26.46
CA ARG A 47 30.83 49.68 25.94
C ARG A 47 31.29 48.67 26.99
N GLY A 48 31.82 47.54 26.53
CA GLY A 48 32.26 46.43 27.37
C GLY A 48 33.54 46.66 28.15
N HIS A 49 33.74 45.80 29.16
CA HIS A 49 35.04 45.42 29.68
C HIS A 49 35.03 43.96 30.15
N ARG A 50 36.20 43.33 30.02
CA ARG A 50 36.55 41.92 30.22
C ARG A 50 36.52 41.46 31.70
N ALA A 51 36.22 40.17 31.84
CA ALA A 51 36.80 39.15 32.73
C ALA A 51 36.52 39.15 34.25
N ARG A 52 35.90 38.05 34.73
CA ARG A 52 36.55 37.03 35.59
C ARG A 52 35.67 35.78 35.73
N CYS A 53 36.29 34.62 35.52
CA CYS A 53 35.78 33.31 35.94
C CYS A 53 35.97 33.15 37.46
N ALA A 54 34.95 32.63 38.15
CA ALA A 54 35.06 31.51 39.10
C ALA A 54 33.72 31.26 39.85
N SER A 55 33.25 30.01 39.73
CA SER A 55 32.52 29.19 40.72
C SER A 55 31.33 29.76 41.54
N GLN A 56 30.11 29.26 41.30
CA GLN A 56 29.51 28.21 42.16
C GLN A 56 28.07 27.85 41.70
N GLN A 57 27.87 26.53 41.54
CA GLN A 57 26.66 25.70 41.69
C GLN A 57 25.29 26.16 41.14
N LYS A 58 24.82 25.39 40.15
CA LYS A 58 23.43 25.34 39.65
C LYS A 58 22.95 23.87 39.78
N PRO A 59 21.76 23.58 40.36
CA PRO A 59 21.26 22.21 40.40
C PRO A 59 20.74 21.78 39.03
N GLN A 60 21.10 20.55 38.64
CA GLN A 60 20.72 19.88 37.40
C GLN A 60 19.21 19.61 37.34
N CYS A 61 18.55 20.05 36.27
CA CYS A 61 17.30 19.45 35.79
C CYS A 61 17.66 18.57 34.58
N LYS A 62 17.45 17.26 34.73
CA LYS A 62 17.69 16.26 33.68
C LYS A 62 16.78 16.53 32.49
N GLN A 63 17.41 16.68 31.33
CA GLN A 63 16.78 16.75 30.03
C GLN A 63 16.58 15.31 29.55
N GLU A 64 15.37 14.77 29.69
CA GLU A 64 15.03 13.46 29.15
C GLU A 64 14.36 13.63 27.78
N GLN A 65 15.06 13.07 26.81
CA GLN A 65 14.85 13.17 25.38
C GLN A 65 13.81 12.12 24.97
N ALA A 66 12.57 12.56 24.72
CA ALA A 66 11.51 11.70 24.20
C ALA A 66 11.73 11.40 22.71
N THR A 67 12.55 10.38 22.43
CA THR A 67 12.63 9.72 21.13
C THR A 67 12.48 8.21 21.33
N GLY A 68 11.45 7.61 20.70
CA GLY A 68 11.42 6.19 20.36
C GLY A 68 10.62 5.26 21.30
N LEU A 69 9.29 5.31 21.21
CA LEU A 69 8.39 4.29 21.81
C LEU A 69 7.93 3.20 20.81
N GLU A 70 8.60 3.02 19.68
CA GLU A 70 8.29 1.96 18.70
C GLU A 70 9.44 0.93 18.55
N ALA A 71 10.50 1.03 19.36
CA ALA A 71 11.68 0.13 19.25
C ALA A 71 11.94 -0.75 20.50
N LYS A 72 11.15 -0.63 21.58
CA LYS A 72 11.40 -1.34 22.85
C LYS A 72 10.57 -2.59 23.11
N LEU A 73 9.73 -3.04 22.17
CA LEU A 73 9.10 -4.38 22.25
C LEU A 73 9.90 -5.48 21.54
N ALA A 74 10.96 -5.15 20.80
CA ALA A 74 11.79 -6.13 20.09
C ALA A 74 13.13 -6.45 20.79
N ALA A 75 13.48 -5.76 21.87
CA ALA A 75 14.82 -5.83 22.49
C ALA A 75 14.87 -6.47 23.89
N ILE A 76 13.82 -7.18 24.32
CA ILE A 76 13.82 -7.95 25.59
C ILE A 76 14.22 -9.43 25.38
N CYS A 77 14.44 -9.90 24.14
CA CYS A 77 14.79 -11.32 23.89
C CYS A 77 16.24 -11.61 23.48
N VAL A 78 17.16 -10.64 23.49
CA VAL A 78 18.56 -10.90 23.12
C VAL A 78 19.48 -10.16 24.08
N LEU A 79 20.29 -10.94 24.83
CA LEU A 79 21.39 -10.55 25.74
C LEU A 79 21.12 -10.56 27.26
N ARG A 80 20.98 -11.77 27.80
CA ARG A 80 21.68 -12.23 29.01
C ARG A 80 21.87 -13.73 28.82
N GLY A 81 23.01 -14.23 28.34
CA GLY A 81 24.34 -14.15 28.94
C GLY A 81 24.72 -15.60 29.29
N GLY A 82 25.80 -16.12 28.71
CA GLY A 82 26.26 -17.50 28.86
C GLY A 82 26.67 -17.89 30.29
N GLY A 83 26.81 -19.21 30.50
CA GLY A 83 27.12 -19.87 31.78
C GLY A 83 28.50 -19.53 32.38
N PRO A 84 28.95 -20.21 33.45
CA PRO A 84 28.95 -21.67 33.60
C PRO A 84 28.39 -22.14 34.96
N TRP A 85 28.25 -23.45 35.18
CA TRP A 85 28.65 -24.18 36.40
C TRP A 85 28.23 -25.65 36.22
N ALA A 86 29.23 -26.53 36.33
CA ALA A 86 29.07 -27.97 36.43
C ALA A 86 28.53 -28.32 37.82
N GLY A 87 27.67 -29.33 37.89
CA GLY A 87 27.17 -29.89 39.15
C GLY A 87 26.04 -30.86 38.91
N ASN A 88 26.39 -32.14 38.74
CA ASN A 88 25.53 -33.30 38.99
C ASN A 88 24.59 -33.03 40.17
N TRP A 89 23.31 -33.41 40.10
CA TRP A 89 22.64 -34.23 41.13
C TRP A 89 21.31 -34.75 40.57
N LEU A 90 21.30 -36.07 40.35
CA LEU A 90 20.21 -37.02 40.57
C LEU A 90 18.80 -36.75 40.03
N SER A 91 18.39 -37.70 39.19
CA SER A 91 17.02 -38.19 39.07
C SER A 91 16.31 -38.29 40.43
N PRO A 92 15.00 -38.01 40.46
CA PRO A 92 14.13 -39.13 40.79
C PRO A 92 12.94 -39.25 39.84
N LYS A 93 12.71 -40.49 39.42
CA LYS A 93 11.37 -41.00 39.07
C LYS A 93 10.40 -40.64 40.20
N THR A 94 9.37 -39.85 39.91
CA THR A 94 8.02 -40.09 40.44
C THR A 94 7.00 -39.60 39.42
N ALA A 95 6.05 -40.47 39.12
CA ALA A 95 4.92 -40.22 38.26
C ALA A 95 3.98 -39.22 38.93
N GLY A 96 3.56 -38.20 38.18
CA GLY A 96 2.55 -37.23 38.58
C GLY A 96 1.81 -36.76 37.34
N ALA A 97 0.61 -37.29 37.15
CA ALA A 97 -0.26 -37.06 36.01
C ALA A 97 -0.75 -35.60 35.99
N MET A 98 -0.22 -34.77 35.07
CA MET A 98 -0.88 -33.60 34.47
C MET A 98 0.10 -32.91 33.50
N GLY A 99 0.25 -33.44 32.28
CA GLY A 99 1.16 -32.83 31.29
C GLY A 99 0.92 -33.22 29.84
N GLY A 100 -0.14 -33.98 29.53
CA GLY A 100 -0.35 -34.57 28.21
C GLY A 100 -0.79 -33.59 27.11
N GLU A 101 -1.57 -32.55 27.43
CA GLU A 101 -2.24 -31.75 26.39
C GLU A 101 -1.38 -30.64 25.78
N LEU A 102 -0.47 -30.02 26.54
CA LEU A 102 0.34 -28.91 26.03
C LEU A 102 1.39 -29.39 25.01
N VAL A 103 1.93 -30.61 25.21
CA VAL A 103 2.94 -31.22 24.33
C VAL A 103 2.32 -31.69 23.01
N THR A 104 1.06 -32.14 23.01
CA THR A 104 0.35 -32.55 21.79
C THR A 104 0.09 -31.37 20.83
N GLY A 105 -0.22 -30.18 21.35
CA GLY A 105 -0.46 -28.99 20.53
C GLY A 105 0.80 -28.47 19.81
N LEU A 106 1.94 -28.46 20.51
CA LEU A 106 3.24 -28.10 19.92
C LEU A 106 3.69 -29.09 18.83
N GLY A 107 3.38 -30.38 19.00
CA GLY A 107 3.62 -31.41 18.00
C GLY A 107 2.85 -31.17 16.70
N ALA A 108 1.55 -30.83 16.82
CA ALA A 108 0.69 -30.51 15.68
C ALA A 108 1.19 -29.26 14.92
N LEU A 109 1.61 -28.21 15.63
CA LEU A 109 2.17 -26.99 15.03
C LEU A 109 3.48 -27.25 14.28
N ARG A 110 4.38 -28.08 14.85
CA ARG A 110 5.62 -28.48 14.17
C ARG A 110 5.34 -29.30 12.92
N ARG A 111 4.41 -30.26 13.00
CA ARG A 111 3.98 -31.10 11.87
C ARG A 111 3.38 -30.23 10.76
N ARG A 112 2.53 -29.27 11.12
CA ARG A 112 1.94 -28.29 10.21
C ARG A 112 2.98 -27.50 9.44
N LYS A 113 3.98 -26.93 10.12
CA LYS A 113 5.06 -26.16 9.46
C LYS A 113 5.80 -27.03 8.43
N ARG A 114 6.11 -28.27 8.80
CA ARG A 114 6.75 -29.24 7.89
C ARG A 114 5.88 -29.54 6.66
N LEU A 115 4.56 -29.71 6.83
CA LEU A 115 3.64 -29.95 5.72
C LEU A 115 3.58 -28.75 4.75
N LEU A 116 3.53 -27.52 5.26
CA LEU A 116 3.55 -26.30 4.43
C LEU A 116 4.87 -26.15 3.66
N GLU A 117 6.01 -26.50 4.26
CA GLU A 117 7.30 -26.53 3.57
C GLU A 117 7.32 -27.57 2.45
N GLN A 118 6.74 -28.76 2.70
CA GLN A 118 6.59 -29.80 1.66
C GLN A 118 5.67 -29.32 0.52
N GLU A 119 4.54 -28.67 0.82
CA GLU A 119 3.65 -28.08 -0.19
C GLU A 119 4.35 -27.02 -1.04
N LYS A 120 5.18 -26.17 -0.42
CA LYS A 120 6.00 -25.17 -1.13
C LYS A 120 6.95 -25.83 -2.13
N TRP A 121 7.63 -26.89 -1.73
CA TRP A 121 8.52 -27.65 -2.62
C TRP A 121 7.75 -28.33 -3.74
N LEU A 122 6.64 -29.01 -3.44
CA LEU A 122 5.79 -29.67 -4.44
C LEU A 122 5.22 -28.68 -5.46
N ALA A 123 4.70 -27.54 -5.01
CA ALA A 123 4.20 -26.48 -5.89
C ALA A 123 5.32 -25.89 -6.77
N GLY A 124 6.54 -25.80 -6.24
CA GLY A 124 7.72 -25.37 -7.00
C GLY A 124 8.10 -26.33 -8.12
N TRP A 125 8.15 -27.63 -7.84
CA TRP A 125 8.45 -28.68 -8.83
C TRP A 125 7.33 -28.83 -9.86
N ALA A 126 6.07 -28.73 -9.44
CA ALA A 126 4.92 -28.76 -10.35
C ALA A 126 4.98 -27.59 -11.34
N LEU A 127 5.29 -26.38 -10.87
CA LEU A 127 5.46 -25.22 -11.76
C LEU A 127 6.63 -25.42 -12.73
N LEU A 128 7.77 -25.96 -12.27
CA LEU A 128 8.93 -26.22 -13.11
C LEU A 128 8.60 -27.23 -14.23
N LEU A 129 7.96 -28.35 -13.89
CA LEU A 129 7.56 -29.38 -14.87
C LEU A 129 6.49 -28.87 -15.83
N ALA A 130 5.53 -28.07 -15.36
CA ALA A 130 4.56 -27.42 -16.23
C ALA A 130 5.24 -26.47 -17.23
N GLY A 131 6.19 -25.66 -16.76
CA GLY A 131 7.00 -24.78 -17.61
C GLY A 131 7.83 -25.55 -18.63
N LEU A 132 8.48 -26.64 -18.21
CA LEU A 132 9.23 -27.53 -19.10
C LEU A 132 8.32 -28.13 -20.18
N GLY A 133 7.12 -28.61 -19.81
CA GLY A 133 6.14 -29.15 -20.76
C GLY A 133 5.66 -28.11 -21.78
N ILE A 134 5.43 -26.87 -21.36
CA ILE A 134 5.07 -25.77 -22.28
C ILE A 134 6.25 -25.44 -23.21
N GLY A 135 7.47 -25.36 -22.67
CA GLY A 135 8.67 -25.11 -23.47
C GLY A 135 8.93 -26.20 -24.53
N LEU A 136 8.82 -27.47 -24.15
CA LEU A 136 8.93 -28.60 -25.08
C LEU A 136 7.81 -28.60 -26.13
N MET A 137 6.60 -28.17 -25.76
CA MET A 137 5.49 -28.02 -26.71
C MET A 137 5.76 -26.93 -27.74
N VAL A 138 6.29 -25.77 -27.33
CA VAL A 138 6.73 -24.71 -28.25
C VAL A 138 7.82 -25.23 -29.19
N VAL A 139 8.84 -25.89 -28.64
CA VAL A 139 9.92 -26.50 -29.44
C VAL A 139 9.37 -27.51 -30.44
N HIS A 140 8.45 -28.38 -30.04
CA HIS A 140 7.79 -29.33 -30.94
C HIS A 140 7.06 -28.63 -32.10
N ALA A 141 6.30 -27.57 -31.81
CA ALA A 141 5.57 -26.81 -32.81
C ALA A 141 6.50 -26.13 -33.82
N GLU A 142 7.62 -25.54 -33.36
CA GLU A 142 8.59 -24.91 -34.26
C GLU A 142 9.41 -25.94 -35.06
N MET A 143 9.82 -27.04 -34.42
CA MET A 143 10.55 -28.12 -35.11
C MET A 143 9.71 -28.76 -36.23
N LEU A 144 8.40 -28.95 -36.00
CA LEU A 144 7.50 -29.47 -37.02
C LEU A 144 7.37 -28.50 -38.21
N TRP A 145 7.34 -27.20 -37.93
CA TRP A 145 7.23 -26.17 -38.95
C TRP A 145 8.51 -26.06 -39.82
N PHE A 146 9.69 -26.04 -39.20
CA PHE A 146 10.97 -25.89 -39.93
C PHE A 146 11.51 -27.20 -40.53
N GLY A 147 11.35 -28.33 -39.83
CA GLY A 147 11.97 -29.61 -40.18
C GLY A 147 11.07 -30.58 -40.97
N GLY A 148 9.75 -30.34 -41.02
CA GLY A 148 8.81 -31.21 -41.72
C GLY A 148 8.86 -32.67 -41.28
N CYS A 149 8.59 -33.61 -42.20
CA CYS A 149 8.60 -35.05 -41.91
C CYS A 149 10.01 -35.69 -41.95
N GLU A 150 11.11 -34.96 -42.18
CA GLU A 150 12.45 -35.57 -42.14
C GLU A 150 12.91 -35.82 -40.69
N TRP A 151 12.43 -35.03 -39.74
CA TRP A 151 12.83 -35.10 -38.33
C TRP A 151 11.86 -35.91 -37.46
N VAL A 152 11.18 -36.89 -38.05
CA VAL A 152 10.13 -37.70 -37.37
C VAL A 152 10.62 -38.35 -36.07
N PHE A 153 11.88 -38.81 -36.03
CA PHE A 153 12.46 -39.38 -34.80
C PHE A 153 12.51 -38.35 -33.66
N TYR A 154 12.97 -37.12 -33.95
CA TYR A 154 13.05 -36.05 -32.95
C TYR A 154 11.66 -35.56 -32.52
N LEU A 155 10.72 -35.43 -33.45
CA LEU A 155 9.34 -35.05 -33.13
C LEU A 155 8.67 -36.08 -32.20
N LEU A 156 8.86 -37.37 -32.47
CA LEU A 156 8.38 -38.44 -31.59
C LEU A 156 9.04 -38.38 -30.22
N LEU A 157 10.37 -38.20 -30.17
CA LEU A 157 11.11 -38.07 -28.92
C LEU A 157 10.59 -36.92 -28.05
N VAL A 158 10.36 -35.74 -28.65
CA VAL A 158 9.81 -34.58 -27.93
C VAL A 158 8.37 -34.84 -27.45
N LYS A 159 7.50 -35.49 -28.24
CA LYS A 159 6.15 -35.90 -27.79
C LYS A 159 6.21 -36.88 -26.60
N CYS A 160 7.16 -37.81 -26.60
CA CYS A 160 7.38 -38.72 -25.47
C CYS A 160 7.86 -37.98 -24.22
N LEU A 161 8.79 -37.01 -24.36
CA LEU A 161 9.26 -36.18 -23.25
C LEU A 161 8.15 -35.29 -22.69
N ILE A 162 7.30 -34.72 -23.55
CA ILE A 162 6.09 -33.99 -23.12
C ILE A 162 5.22 -34.94 -22.28
N SER A 163 4.91 -36.13 -22.79
CA SER A 163 4.06 -37.11 -22.08
C SER A 163 4.65 -37.51 -20.73
N LEU A 164 5.95 -37.81 -20.66
CA LEU A 164 6.65 -38.11 -19.41
C LEU A 164 6.57 -36.94 -18.41
N SER A 165 6.84 -35.71 -18.87
CA SER A 165 6.74 -34.52 -18.03
C SER A 165 5.33 -34.30 -17.48
N THR A 166 4.30 -34.61 -18.26
CA THR A 166 2.90 -34.50 -17.82
C THR A 166 2.51 -35.56 -16.81
N MET A 167 2.96 -36.80 -16.98
CA MET A 167 2.71 -37.86 -15.99
C MET A 167 3.35 -37.50 -14.64
N LEU A 168 4.60 -37.00 -14.67
CA LEU A 168 5.26 -36.51 -13.45
C LEU A 168 4.51 -35.32 -12.84
N LEU A 169 4.02 -34.38 -13.65
CA LEU A 169 3.20 -33.25 -13.18
C LEU A 169 1.91 -33.72 -12.51
N LEU A 170 1.18 -34.67 -13.11
CA LEU A 170 -0.04 -35.24 -12.54
C LEU A 170 0.24 -35.92 -11.19
N CYS A 171 1.32 -36.69 -11.08
CA CYS A 171 1.77 -37.28 -9.82
C CYS A 171 2.05 -36.21 -8.75
N LEU A 172 2.70 -35.10 -9.11
CA LEU A 172 2.95 -34.00 -8.17
C LEU A 172 1.68 -33.29 -7.73
N ILE A 173 0.68 -33.14 -8.61
CA ILE A 173 -0.62 -32.55 -8.26
C ILE A 173 -1.37 -33.44 -7.25
N VAL A 174 -1.39 -34.77 -7.48
CA VAL A 174 -1.97 -35.72 -6.52
C VAL A 174 -1.22 -35.66 -5.19
N ALA A 175 0.11 -35.63 -5.21
CA ALA A 175 0.92 -35.50 -4.00
C ALA A 175 0.65 -34.19 -3.25
N PHE A 176 0.45 -33.08 -3.96
CA PHE A 176 0.08 -31.78 -3.40
C PHE A 176 -1.27 -31.85 -2.67
N HIS A 177 -2.31 -32.37 -3.33
CA HIS A 177 -3.64 -32.50 -2.71
C HIS A 177 -3.65 -33.50 -1.54
N ALA A 178 -2.84 -34.55 -1.59
CA ALA A 178 -2.66 -35.44 -0.46
C ALA A 178 -2.07 -34.72 0.76
N LYS A 179 -1.15 -33.76 0.55
CA LYS A 179 -0.59 -32.93 1.63
C LYS A 179 -1.60 -31.91 2.16
N GLU A 180 -2.40 -31.32 1.29
CA GLU A 180 -3.46 -30.38 1.69
C GLU A 180 -4.52 -31.08 2.57
N VAL A 181 -4.92 -32.31 2.22
CA VAL A 181 -5.82 -33.11 3.07
C VAL A 181 -5.16 -33.48 4.40
N GLN A 182 -3.87 -33.85 4.40
CA GLN A 182 -3.11 -34.09 5.65
C GLN A 182 -3.01 -32.85 6.54
N LEU A 183 -2.86 -31.67 5.94
CA LEU A 183 -2.85 -30.38 6.63
C LEU A 183 -4.21 -30.10 7.26
N PHE A 184 -5.30 -30.30 6.52
CA PHE A 184 -6.68 -30.13 7.02
C PHE A 184 -7.00 -31.11 8.16
N MET A 185 -6.54 -32.35 8.06
CA MET A 185 -6.68 -33.34 9.15
C MET A 185 -5.91 -32.91 10.40
N THR A 186 -4.70 -32.36 10.24
CA THR A 186 -3.87 -31.90 11.36
C THR A 186 -4.45 -30.66 12.04
N ASP A 187 -5.04 -29.74 11.27
CA ASP A 187 -5.68 -28.53 11.80
C ASP A 187 -6.98 -28.83 12.57
N ASN A 188 -7.72 -29.88 12.20
CA ASN A 188 -8.98 -30.28 12.85
C ASN A 188 -8.88 -31.50 13.79
N GLY A 189 -7.69 -32.10 13.95
CA GLY A 189 -7.49 -33.29 14.78
C GLY A 189 -8.17 -34.57 14.26
N LEU A 190 -8.45 -34.64 12.95
CA LEU A 190 -9.14 -35.78 12.32
C LEU A 190 -8.16 -36.96 12.09
N ARG A 191 -8.63 -38.19 12.32
CA ARG A 191 -7.87 -39.43 12.05
C ARG A 191 -8.23 -40.06 10.70
N ASP A 192 -9.47 -39.90 10.25
CA ASP A 192 -9.96 -40.48 9.00
C ASP A 192 -9.94 -39.47 7.85
N TRP A 193 -9.19 -39.78 6.79
CA TRP A 193 -9.08 -38.92 5.61
C TRP A 193 -10.39 -38.81 4.83
N ARG A 194 -11.27 -39.82 4.94
CA ARG A 194 -12.58 -39.85 4.26
C ARG A 194 -13.50 -38.73 4.75
N VAL A 195 -13.36 -38.32 6.00
CA VAL A 195 -14.13 -37.21 6.60
C VAL A 195 -13.55 -35.86 6.16
N ALA A 196 -12.23 -35.80 5.96
CA ALA A 196 -11.54 -34.59 5.50
C ALA A 196 -11.82 -34.27 4.01
N LEU A 197 -12.05 -35.29 3.17
CA LEU A 197 -12.24 -35.10 1.74
C LEU A 197 -13.70 -34.75 1.38
N THR A 198 -13.93 -33.51 0.98
CA THR A 198 -15.26 -33.05 0.53
C THR A 198 -15.51 -33.40 -0.94
N ARG A 199 -16.77 -33.73 -1.34
CA ARG A 199 -17.15 -34.00 -2.74
C ARG A 199 -16.75 -32.88 -3.71
N ARG A 200 -16.94 -31.62 -3.29
CA ARG A 200 -16.53 -30.43 -4.07
C ARG A 200 -15.01 -30.39 -4.30
N GLN A 201 -14.22 -30.73 -3.28
CA GLN A 201 -12.76 -30.76 -3.39
C GLN A 201 -12.32 -31.90 -4.32
N ALA A 202 -12.94 -33.09 -4.21
CA ALA A 202 -12.69 -34.19 -5.13
C ALA A 202 -12.99 -33.81 -6.59
N ALA A 203 -14.11 -33.13 -6.85
CA ALA A 203 -14.43 -32.62 -8.19
C ALA A 203 -13.40 -31.60 -8.70
N GLN A 204 -12.91 -30.72 -7.81
CA GLN A 204 -11.84 -29.78 -8.15
C GLN A 204 -10.52 -30.49 -8.49
N ILE A 205 -10.15 -31.53 -7.74
CA ILE A 205 -8.96 -32.37 -8.02
C ILE A 205 -9.09 -33.02 -9.39
N LEU A 206 -10.24 -33.63 -9.70
CA LEU A 206 -10.48 -34.26 -11.00
C LEU A 206 -10.41 -33.27 -12.16
N LEU A 207 -11.00 -32.07 -12.00
CA LEU A 207 -10.91 -31.01 -13.01
C LEU A 207 -9.45 -30.55 -13.20
N GLU A 208 -8.71 -30.40 -12.10
CA GLU A 208 -7.31 -29.99 -12.13
C GLU A 208 -6.42 -31.01 -12.86
N LEU A 209 -6.64 -32.30 -12.59
CA LEU A 209 -5.97 -33.40 -13.28
C LEU A 209 -6.36 -33.45 -14.76
N ALA A 210 -7.62 -33.21 -15.10
CA ALA A 210 -8.06 -33.16 -16.50
C ALA A 210 -7.38 -32.01 -17.27
N VAL A 211 -7.38 -30.80 -16.72
CA VAL A 211 -6.72 -29.63 -17.33
C VAL A 211 -5.22 -29.85 -17.50
N CYS A 212 -4.54 -30.40 -16.50
CA CYS A 212 -3.11 -30.71 -16.59
C CYS A 212 -2.79 -31.94 -17.44
N GLY A 213 -3.75 -32.83 -17.66
CA GLY A 213 -3.61 -34.02 -18.48
C GLY A 213 -3.71 -33.76 -19.97
N LEU A 214 -4.27 -32.63 -20.41
CA LEU A 214 -4.31 -32.24 -21.82
C LEU A 214 -2.89 -31.98 -22.32
N HIS A 215 -2.42 -32.80 -23.27
CA HIS A 215 -1.15 -32.65 -23.98
C HIS A 215 -1.16 -33.45 -25.30
N PRO A 216 -0.38 -33.05 -26.31
CA PRO A 216 -0.25 -33.80 -27.56
C PRO A 216 0.48 -35.13 -27.32
N ALA A 217 -0.28 -36.19 -27.05
CA ALA A 217 0.25 -37.54 -26.86
C ALA A 217 0.88 -38.10 -28.15
N PRO A 218 1.89 -38.99 -28.05
CA PRO A 218 2.56 -39.63 -29.18
C PRO A 218 1.66 -40.70 -29.83
N VAL A 219 0.50 -40.30 -30.32
CA VAL A 219 -0.27 -41.13 -31.25
C VAL A 219 0.33 -40.93 -32.63
N ARG A 220 0.62 -42.04 -33.33
CA ARG A 220 1.24 -42.00 -34.66
C ARG A 220 0.31 -41.24 -35.60
N SER A 221 0.69 -40.02 -35.98
CA SER A 221 -0.09 -39.24 -36.93
C SER A 221 -0.01 -39.90 -38.32
N PRO A 222 -1.13 -40.17 -39.00
CA PRO A 222 -1.14 -40.84 -40.30
C PRO A 222 -0.45 -40.02 -41.41
N ARG A 223 -0.12 -38.74 -41.15
CA ARG A 223 0.42 -37.79 -42.16
C ARG A 223 1.92 -37.92 -42.46
N CYS A 224 2.72 -38.54 -41.58
CA CYS A 224 4.14 -38.86 -41.86
C CYS A 224 4.38 -40.38 -41.87
N ALA A 225 3.36 -41.19 -42.21
CA ALA A 225 3.54 -42.64 -42.36
C ALA A 225 4.37 -42.94 -43.62
N PRO A 226 5.41 -43.80 -43.54
CA PRO A 226 6.15 -44.23 -44.73
C PRO A 226 5.19 -45.01 -45.65
N GLY A 227 4.87 -44.48 -46.83
CA GLY A 227 4.19 -45.23 -47.89
C GLY A 227 2.90 -44.66 -48.49
N VAL A 228 2.35 -43.54 -48.00
CA VAL A 228 1.13 -42.94 -48.60
C VAL A 228 1.43 -41.55 -49.16
N ARG A 229 1.86 -41.50 -50.43
CA ARG A 229 1.88 -40.26 -51.22
C ARG A 229 0.55 -40.13 -51.96
N THR A 230 -0.50 -39.69 -51.27
CA THR A 230 -1.71 -39.22 -51.97
C THR A 230 -1.47 -37.80 -52.47
N ALA A 231 -1.64 -37.59 -53.78
CA ALA A 231 -1.33 -36.40 -54.56
C ALA A 231 -2.14 -35.11 -54.24
N ALA A 232 -2.66 -34.98 -53.01
CA ALA A 232 -3.49 -33.85 -52.57
C ALA A 232 -3.16 -33.40 -51.14
N GLN A 233 -1.87 -33.33 -50.78
CA GLN A 233 -1.45 -32.80 -49.47
C GLN A 233 -0.90 -31.39 -49.63
N THR A 234 -1.78 -30.42 -49.41
CA THR A 234 -1.45 -29.03 -49.13
C THR A 234 -0.60 -28.99 -47.84
N TRP A 235 0.70 -28.77 -48.02
CA TRP A 235 1.71 -28.43 -47.00
C TRP A 235 1.91 -29.44 -45.83
N PRO A 236 3.01 -30.22 -45.82
CA PRO A 236 3.27 -31.25 -44.81
C PRO A 236 3.67 -30.73 -43.40
N GLY A 237 3.75 -29.41 -43.20
CA GLY A 237 4.23 -28.78 -41.95
C GLY A 237 3.15 -28.39 -40.94
N PHE A 238 1.87 -28.71 -41.17
CA PHE A 238 0.77 -28.25 -40.33
C PHE A 238 0.41 -29.21 -39.20
N LEU A 239 0.36 -28.68 -37.97
CA LEU A 239 -0.31 -29.33 -36.83
C LEU A 239 -1.76 -29.65 -37.21
N GLY A 240 -2.22 -30.87 -36.91
CA GLY A 240 -3.64 -31.19 -37.04
C GLY A 240 -4.48 -30.32 -36.11
N GLU A 241 -5.71 -29.98 -36.49
CA GLU A 241 -6.61 -29.10 -35.69
C GLU A 241 -6.73 -29.56 -34.23
N GLY A 242 -6.88 -30.87 -34.01
CA GLY A 242 -6.94 -31.45 -32.66
C GLY A 242 -5.61 -31.33 -31.89
N GLU A 243 -4.46 -31.57 -32.54
CA GLU A 243 -3.15 -31.45 -31.89
C GLU A 243 -2.79 -29.99 -31.58
N ALA A 244 -3.20 -29.04 -32.42
CA ALA A 244 -3.02 -27.61 -32.20
C ALA A 244 -3.83 -27.13 -30.98
N LEU A 245 -5.10 -27.52 -30.87
CA LEU A 245 -5.93 -27.20 -29.69
C LEU A 245 -5.36 -27.83 -28.42
N LEU A 246 -4.91 -29.08 -28.46
CA LEU A 246 -4.27 -29.76 -27.32
C LEU A 246 -2.96 -29.07 -26.91
N SER A 247 -2.19 -28.58 -27.89
CA SER A 247 -0.96 -27.84 -27.65
C SER A 247 -1.22 -26.48 -27.01
N LEU A 248 -2.25 -25.75 -27.48
CA LEU A 248 -2.68 -24.48 -26.87
C LEU A 248 -3.28 -24.69 -25.47
N ALA A 249 -4.00 -25.80 -25.23
CA ALA A 249 -4.55 -26.15 -23.93
C ALA A 249 -3.46 -26.31 -22.84
N MET A 250 -2.21 -26.58 -23.22
CA MET A 250 -1.07 -26.61 -22.28
C MET A 250 -0.86 -25.28 -21.57
N LEU A 251 -1.26 -24.14 -22.17
CA LEU A 251 -1.15 -22.82 -21.55
C LEU A 251 -2.12 -22.64 -20.36
N LEU A 252 -3.18 -23.44 -20.28
CA LEU A 252 -4.10 -23.42 -19.12
C LEU A 252 -3.35 -23.73 -17.82
N ARG A 253 -2.23 -24.48 -17.88
CA ARG A 253 -1.38 -24.83 -16.73
C ARG A 253 -0.77 -23.61 -16.01
N LEU A 254 -0.85 -22.42 -16.59
CA LEU A 254 -0.43 -21.17 -15.95
C LEU A 254 -1.20 -20.86 -14.65
N TYR A 255 -2.34 -21.51 -14.37
CA TYR A 255 -3.02 -21.40 -13.07
C TYR A 255 -2.13 -21.84 -11.87
N LEU A 256 -1.11 -22.66 -12.12
CA LEU A 256 -0.13 -23.09 -11.11
C LEU A 256 0.75 -21.92 -10.61
N VAL A 257 0.90 -20.85 -11.40
CA VAL A 257 1.74 -19.69 -11.06
C VAL A 257 1.21 -18.96 -9.81
N PRO A 258 -0.06 -18.50 -9.74
CA PRO A 258 -0.59 -17.90 -8.52
C PRO A 258 -0.46 -18.76 -7.26
N ARG A 259 -0.64 -20.09 -7.40
CA ARG A 259 -0.49 -21.03 -6.29
C ARG A 259 0.96 -21.09 -5.78
N ALA A 260 1.91 -21.24 -6.70
CA ALA A 260 3.34 -21.26 -6.35
C ALA A 260 3.80 -19.92 -5.75
N VAL A 261 3.33 -18.80 -6.28
CA VAL A 261 3.62 -17.46 -5.74
C VAL A 261 3.08 -17.32 -4.32
N LEU A 262 1.83 -17.74 -4.07
CA LEU A 262 1.21 -17.70 -2.75
C LEU A 262 2.00 -18.52 -1.72
N LEU A 263 2.38 -19.76 -2.05
CA LEU A 263 3.12 -20.66 -1.13
C LEU A 263 4.59 -20.25 -0.94
N ARG A 264 5.20 -19.59 -1.94
CA ARG A 264 6.55 -19.03 -1.81
C ARG A 264 6.57 -17.72 -1.04
N SER A 265 5.49 -16.94 -1.10
CA SER A 265 5.35 -15.74 -0.28
C SER A 265 5.30 -16.15 1.19
N GLY A 266 6.23 -15.67 2.01
CA GLY A 266 6.34 -16.06 3.42
C GLY A 266 5.11 -15.73 4.27
N VAL A 267 4.09 -15.06 3.71
CA VAL A 267 2.86 -14.63 4.38
C VAL A 267 2.06 -15.81 4.96
N LEU A 268 2.03 -16.96 4.29
CA LEU A 268 1.32 -18.16 4.79
C LEU A 268 2.16 -19.00 5.75
N LEU A 269 3.49 -18.95 5.63
CA LEU A 269 4.42 -19.75 6.43
C LEU A 269 4.72 -19.11 7.79
N ASN A 270 4.73 -17.78 7.87
CA ASN A 270 5.11 -17.07 9.09
C ASN A 270 3.97 -17.04 10.12
N ALA A 271 4.27 -17.52 11.33
CA ALA A 271 3.31 -17.55 12.44
C ALA A 271 2.82 -16.14 12.85
N SER A 272 3.70 -15.13 12.79
CA SER A 272 3.39 -13.73 13.11
C SER A 272 2.35 -13.12 12.17
N TYR A 273 2.49 -13.35 10.86
CA TYR A 273 1.50 -12.89 9.89
C TYR A 273 0.15 -13.56 10.14
N ARG A 274 0.17 -14.86 10.48
CA ARG A 274 -1.06 -15.60 10.75
C ARG A 274 -1.79 -15.17 12.01
N SER A 275 -1.07 -14.85 13.09
CA SER A 275 -1.69 -14.33 14.31
C SER A 275 -2.30 -12.95 14.06
N ILE A 276 -1.57 -12.04 13.39
CA ILE A 276 -2.08 -10.72 13.01
C ILE A 276 -3.28 -10.83 12.06
N GLY A 277 -3.24 -11.79 11.13
CA GLY A 277 -4.35 -12.08 10.22
C GLY A 277 -5.60 -12.60 10.95
N ALA A 278 -5.43 -13.50 11.92
CA ALA A 278 -6.53 -14.00 12.74
C ALA A 278 -7.15 -12.91 13.62
N LEU A 279 -6.31 -12.07 14.24
CA LEU A 279 -6.75 -10.93 15.06
C LEU A 279 -7.58 -9.92 14.24
N ASN A 280 -7.18 -9.66 13.00
CA ASN A 280 -7.88 -8.76 12.09
C ASN A 280 -8.95 -9.46 11.22
N GLN A 281 -9.22 -10.75 11.44
CA GLN A 281 -10.13 -11.56 10.62
C GLN A 281 -9.82 -11.53 9.10
N VAL A 282 -8.55 -11.32 8.73
CA VAL A 282 -8.09 -11.31 7.34
C VAL A 282 -7.68 -12.72 6.93
N ARG A 283 -8.44 -13.30 5.97
CA ARG A 283 -8.06 -14.56 5.34
C ARG A 283 -7.05 -14.32 4.22
N PHE A 284 -5.87 -14.90 4.34
CA PHE A 284 -4.82 -14.84 3.32
C PHE A 284 -5.24 -15.59 2.05
N ARG A 285 -5.77 -14.86 1.06
CA ARG A 285 -6.16 -15.37 -0.26
C ARG A 285 -5.20 -14.87 -1.34
N HIS A 286 -5.24 -15.48 -2.54
CA HIS A 286 -4.45 -15.06 -3.70
C HIS A 286 -4.54 -13.55 -4.01
N TRP A 287 -5.73 -12.95 -3.86
CA TRP A 287 -5.95 -11.51 -4.08
C TRP A 287 -5.19 -10.61 -3.10
N PHE A 288 -5.01 -11.06 -1.85
CA PHE A 288 -4.21 -10.32 -0.87
C PHE A 288 -2.73 -10.27 -1.30
N VAL A 289 -2.20 -11.40 -1.76
CA VAL A 289 -0.82 -11.49 -2.25
C VAL A 289 -0.63 -10.69 -3.54
N ALA A 290 -1.60 -10.73 -4.46
CA ALA A 290 -1.58 -9.89 -5.65
C ALA A 290 -1.51 -8.40 -5.30
N LYS A 291 -2.35 -7.93 -4.35
CA LYS A 291 -2.30 -6.55 -3.83
C LYS A 291 -0.96 -6.22 -3.17
N LEU A 292 -0.40 -7.14 -2.40
CA LEU A 292 0.91 -6.98 -1.74
C LEU A 292 2.03 -6.75 -2.76
N TYR A 293 2.13 -7.58 -3.80
CA TYR A 293 3.13 -7.42 -4.85
C TYR A 293 2.91 -6.16 -5.69
N MET A 294 1.66 -5.84 -6.01
CA MET A 294 1.31 -4.63 -6.76
C MET A 294 1.70 -3.35 -6.00
N ASN A 295 1.55 -3.31 -4.69
CA ASN A 295 1.90 -2.14 -3.89
C ASN A 295 3.39 -2.04 -3.58
N THR A 296 4.10 -3.18 -3.39
CA THR A 296 5.53 -3.20 -3.05
C THR A 296 6.43 -2.99 -4.27
N HIS A 297 6.20 -3.72 -5.37
CA HIS A 297 7.02 -3.69 -6.57
C HIS A 297 6.17 -3.56 -7.86
N PRO A 298 5.40 -2.47 -8.01
CA PRO A 298 4.48 -2.31 -9.14
C PRO A 298 5.16 -2.39 -10.51
N GLY A 299 6.30 -1.71 -10.68
CA GLY A 299 6.98 -1.61 -11.97
C GLY A 299 7.52 -2.96 -12.46
N ARG A 300 8.18 -3.73 -11.59
CA ARG A 300 8.71 -5.05 -11.95
C ARG A 300 7.60 -6.03 -12.32
N LEU A 301 6.50 -6.03 -11.55
CA LEU A 301 5.36 -6.89 -11.80
C LEU A 301 4.68 -6.54 -13.12
N LEU A 302 4.39 -5.25 -13.34
CA LEU A 302 3.69 -4.80 -14.54
C LEU A 302 4.53 -5.02 -15.79
N LEU A 303 5.82 -4.66 -15.76
CA LEU A 303 6.75 -4.88 -16.88
C LEU A 303 6.89 -6.37 -17.23
N GLY A 304 7.08 -7.22 -16.21
CA GLY A 304 7.18 -8.67 -16.43
C GLY A 304 5.88 -9.27 -16.98
N LEU A 305 4.73 -8.82 -16.49
CA LEU A 305 3.42 -9.24 -16.97
C LEU A 305 3.20 -8.82 -18.43
N THR A 306 3.44 -7.57 -18.80
CA THR A 306 3.22 -7.09 -20.18
C THR A 306 4.15 -7.77 -21.17
N LEU A 307 5.44 -7.90 -20.86
CA LEU A 307 6.40 -8.60 -21.74
C LEU A 307 6.06 -10.08 -21.89
N GLY A 308 5.68 -10.75 -20.79
CA GLY A 308 5.25 -12.14 -20.83
C GLY A 308 3.97 -12.34 -21.65
N LEU A 309 2.98 -11.44 -21.50
CA LEU A 309 1.76 -11.46 -22.29
C LEU A 309 2.04 -11.22 -23.77
N TRP A 310 2.91 -10.27 -24.12
CA TRP A 310 3.26 -10.00 -25.52
C TRP A 310 3.90 -11.23 -26.17
N LEU A 311 4.89 -11.85 -25.52
CA LEU A 311 5.57 -13.01 -26.08
C LEU A 311 4.64 -14.22 -26.21
N THR A 312 3.83 -14.49 -25.18
CA THR A 312 2.89 -15.63 -25.20
C THR A 312 1.77 -15.44 -26.22
N THR A 313 1.15 -14.27 -26.27
CA THR A 313 0.08 -14.00 -27.24
C THR A 313 0.59 -13.88 -28.67
N ALA A 314 1.80 -13.36 -28.89
CA ALA A 314 2.42 -13.35 -30.22
C ALA A 314 2.68 -14.77 -30.72
N TRP A 315 3.21 -15.65 -29.86
CA TRP A 315 3.41 -17.05 -30.23
C TRP A 315 2.06 -17.75 -30.53
N VAL A 316 1.05 -17.59 -29.67
CA VAL A 316 -0.31 -18.14 -29.92
C VAL A 316 -0.92 -17.63 -31.22
N LEU A 317 -0.78 -16.33 -31.50
CA LEU A 317 -1.27 -15.73 -32.74
C LEU A 317 -0.54 -16.29 -33.97
N SER A 318 0.78 -16.48 -33.87
CA SER A 318 1.56 -17.09 -34.96
C SER A 318 1.11 -18.52 -35.25
N VAL A 319 0.77 -19.30 -34.22
CA VAL A 319 0.22 -20.65 -34.39
C VAL A 319 -1.17 -20.61 -35.06
N ALA A 320 -2.01 -19.63 -34.72
CA ALA A 320 -3.34 -19.47 -35.30
C ALA A 320 -3.30 -19.03 -36.78
N GLU A 321 -2.45 -18.07 -37.12
CA GLU A 321 -2.36 -17.48 -38.47
C GLU A 321 -1.47 -18.27 -39.43
N ARG A 322 -0.65 -19.22 -38.94
CA ARG A 322 0.09 -20.14 -39.82
C ARG A 322 -0.82 -20.81 -40.85
N GLN A 323 -2.10 -21.06 -40.53
CA GLN A 323 -3.06 -21.73 -41.42
C GLN A 323 -3.52 -20.89 -42.63
N ALA A 324 -3.17 -19.60 -42.69
CA ALA A 324 -3.50 -18.75 -43.83
C ALA A 324 -2.46 -18.91 -44.95
N VAL A 325 -2.91 -18.92 -46.21
CA VAL A 325 -2.07 -19.13 -47.42
C VAL A 325 -1.04 -18.01 -47.65
N ASN A 326 -1.23 -16.85 -47.00
CA ASN A 326 -0.34 -15.70 -47.13
C ASN A 326 0.68 -15.69 -45.98
N ALA A 327 1.94 -15.45 -46.30
CA ALA A 327 3.12 -15.56 -45.41
C ALA A 327 3.16 -14.60 -44.19
N THR A 328 2.04 -13.99 -43.80
CA THR A 328 1.90 -13.06 -42.64
C THR A 328 1.88 -13.77 -41.28
N GLY A 329 2.15 -15.08 -41.24
CA GLY A 329 2.08 -15.91 -40.03
C GLY A 329 3.40 -16.08 -39.27
N HIS A 330 4.47 -15.37 -39.66
CA HIS A 330 5.78 -15.50 -39.01
C HIS A 330 5.80 -14.78 -37.64
N LEU A 331 6.68 -15.22 -36.74
CA LEU A 331 6.77 -14.64 -35.38
C LEU A 331 7.12 -13.14 -35.42
N SER A 332 7.85 -12.68 -36.43
CA SER A 332 8.18 -11.26 -36.64
C SER A 332 6.96 -10.37 -36.73
N ASP A 333 5.97 -10.79 -37.50
CA ASP A 333 4.80 -9.97 -37.83
C ASP A 333 3.83 -9.93 -36.65
N THR A 334 3.69 -11.07 -35.97
CA THR A 334 2.86 -11.18 -34.75
C THR A 334 3.50 -10.47 -33.55
N LEU A 335 4.83 -10.47 -33.44
CA LEU A 335 5.54 -9.70 -32.40
C LEU A 335 5.40 -8.18 -32.62
N TRP A 336 5.22 -7.72 -33.86
CA TRP A 336 4.87 -6.33 -34.17
C TRP A 336 3.39 -6.04 -33.91
N LEU A 337 2.49 -6.91 -34.38
CA LEU A 337 1.04 -6.73 -34.29
C LEU A 337 0.52 -6.71 -32.85
N ILE A 338 1.03 -7.58 -31.97
CA ILE A 338 0.51 -7.73 -30.60
C ILE A 338 0.71 -6.48 -29.74
N PRO A 339 1.92 -5.87 -29.63
CA PRO A 339 2.11 -4.61 -28.90
C PRO A 339 1.26 -3.47 -29.46
N ILE A 340 1.16 -3.33 -30.79
CA ILE A 340 0.34 -2.30 -31.44
C ILE A 340 -1.15 -2.46 -31.10
N THR A 341 -1.64 -3.69 -31.07
CA THR A 341 -3.02 -4.02 -30.66
C THR A 341 -3.23 -3.81 -29.17
N PHE A 342 -2.28 -4.23 -28.33
CA PHE A 342 -2.32 -4.10 -26.87
C PHE A 342 -2.32 -2.63 -26.43
N LEU A 343 -1.57 -1.78 -27.13
CA LEU A 343 -1.53 -0.33 -26.91
C LEU A 343 -2.67 0.41 -27.62
N THR A 344 -3.59 -0.30 -28.27
CA THR A 344 -4.76 0.26 -28.98
C THR A 344 -4.39 1.29 -30.06
N ILE A 345 -3.23 1.10 -30.73
CA ILE A 345 -2.77 1.97 -31.83
C ILE A 345 -3.43 1.55 -33.14
N GLY A 346 -3.28 0.27 -33.52
CA GLY A 346 -3.94 -0.34 -34.68
C GLY A 346 -3.62 0.30 -36.04
N TYR A 347 -2.35 0.26 -36.48
CA TYR A 347 -1.94 0.81 -37.78
C TYR A 347 -2.64 0.18 -39.00
N GLY A 348 -2.96 -1.12 -38.93
CA GLY A 348 -3.66 -1.84 -39.99
C GLY A 348 -2.77 -2.32 -41.15
N ASP A 349 -1.45 -2.28 -40.97
CA ASP A 349 -0.44 -2.83 -41.87
C ASP A 349 -0.42 -4.37 -41.88
N VAL A 350 -0.56 -4.98 -40.70
CA VAL A 350 -0.74 -6.43 -40.52
C VAL A 350 -2.06 -6.67 -39.77
N VAL A 351 -2.90 -7.56 -40.29
CA VAL A 351 -4.24 -7.84 -39.73
C VAL A 351 -4.46 -9.36 -39.69
N PRO A 352 -5.03 -9.94 -38.62
CA PRO A 352 -5.31 -11.37 -38.56
C PRO A 352 -6.38 -11.76 -39.59
N GLY A 353 -6.07 -12.74 -40.43
CA GLY A 353 -6.98 -13.27 -41.44
C GLY A 353 -7.96 -14.29 -40.86
N THR A 354 -7.54 -15.07 -39.86
CA THR A 354 -8.32 -16.19 -39.32
C THR A 354 -9.30 -15.75 -38.22
N ILE A 355 -10.39 -16.52 -38.03
CA ILE A 355 -11.33 -16.31 -36.91
C ILE A 355 -10.62 -16.43 -35.55
N TRP A 356 -9.68 -17.37 -35.43
CA TRP A 356 -8.91 -17.61 -34.21
C TRP A 356 -7.95 -16.46 -33.91
N GLY A 357 -7.26 -15.93 -34.92
CA GLY A 357 -6.41 -14.76 -34.76
C GLY A 357 -7.20 -13.51 -34.35
N LYS A 358 -8.40 -13.31 -34.90
CA LYS A 358 -9.31 -12.22 -34.51
C LYS A 358 -9.72 -12.32 -33.04
N ILE A 359 -10.04 -13.52 -32.54
CA ILE A 359 -10.36 -13.74 -31.11
C ILE A 359 -9.13 -13.40 -30.23
N VAL A 360 -7.94 -13.84 -30.62
CA VAL A 360 -6.70 -13.54 -29.88
C VAL A 360 -6.43 -12.04 -29.85
N CYS A 361 -6.56 -11.32 -30.97
CA CYS A 361 -6.39 -9.87 -31.03
C CYS A 361 -7.43 -9.12 -30.18
N LEU A 362 -8.69 -9.56 -30.18
CA LEU A 362 -9.74 -8.98 -29.32
C LEU A 362 -9.39 -9.14 -27.83
N CYS A 363 -9.00 -10.34 -27.41
CA CYS A 363 -8.57 -10.61 -26.03
C CYS A 363 -7.34 -9.76 -25.65
N THR A 364 -6.38 -9.62 -26.55
CA THR A 364 -5.19 -8.77 -26.36
C THR A 364 -5.57 -7.29 -26.17
N GLY A 365 -6.50 -6.76 -26.96
CA GLY A 365 -6.99 -5.39 -26.83
C GLY A 365 -7.67 -5.15 -25.47
N VAL A 366 -8.58 -6.05 -25.05
CA VAL A 366 -9.26 -5.95 -23.74
C VAL A 366 -8.23 -5.99 -22.59
N MET A 367 -7.28 -6.91 -22.66
CA MET A 367 -6.22 -7.03 -21.66
C MET A 367 -5.30 -5.81 -21.63
N GLY A 368 -5.04 -5.19 -22.79
CA GLY A 368 -4.33 -3.93 -22.93
C GLY A 368 -5.02 -2.79 -22.19
N VAL A 369 -6.32 -2.59 -22.41
CA VAL A 369 -7.13 -1.58 -21.71
C VAL A 369 -7.16 -1.82 -20.20
N CYS A 370 -7.26 -3.07 -19.75
CA CYS A 370 -7.17 -3.37 -18.31
C CYS A 370 -5.78 -3.04 -17.73
N CYS A 371 -4.71 -3.32 -18.47
CA CYS A 371 -3.35 -3.01 -18.03
C CYS A 371 -3.07 -1.50 -18.01
N THR A 372 -3.58 -0.73 -18.98
CA THR A 372 -3.42 0.74 -18.98
C THR A 372 -4.19 1.38 -17.83
N ALA A 373 -5.41 0.93 -17.53
CA ALA A 373 -6.16 1.39 -16.36
C ALA A 373 -5.41 1.13 -15.04
N LEU A 374 -4.81 -0.06 -14.91
CA LEU A 374 -3.99 -0.41 -13.76
C LEU A 374 -2.72 0.47 -13.67
N LEU A 375 -2.04 0.71 -14.80
CA LEU A 375 -0.87 1.58 -14.87
C LEU A 375 -1.19 3.00 -14.39
N VAL A 376 -2.30 3.58 -14.85
CA VAL A 376 -2.74 4.92 -14.42
C VAL A 376 -2.92 4.98 -12.90
N ALA A 377 -3.57 3.97 -12.30
CA ALA A 377 -3.77 3.91 -10.85
C ALA A 377 -2.46 3.74 -10.06
N VAL A 378 -1.44 3.12 -10.66
CA VAL A 378 -0.10 2.97 -10.06
C VAL A 378 0.68 4.29 -10.16
N VAL A 379 0.67 4.91 -11.34
CA VAL A 379 1.38 6.17 -11.58
C VAL A 379 0.82 7.28 -10.70
N ALA A 380 -0.51 7.40 -10.60
CA ALA A 380 -1.15 8.38 -9.71
C ALA A 380 -0.66 8.25 -8.26
N ARG A 381 -0.65 7.04 -7.70
CA ARG A 381 -0.18 6.78 -6.33
C ARG A 381 1.32 7.03 -6.13
N LYS A 382 2.13 6.92 -7.18
CA LYS A 382 3.59 7.18 -7.11
C LYS A 382 3.95 8.65 -7.28
N LEU A 383 3.06 9.45 -7.89
CA LEU A 383 3.21 10.90 -8.02
C LEU A 383 2.71 11.66 -6.79
N GLU A 384 1.93 11.02 -5.92
CA GLU A 384 1.51 11.61 -4.65
C GLU A 384 2.70 11.80 -3.70
N PHE A 385 2.86 13.02 -3.19
CA PHE A 385 3.86 13.32 -2.17
C PHE A 385 3.63 12.49 -0.91
N ASN A 386 4.72 11.98 -0.34
CA ASN A 386 4.66 11.41 0.99
C ASN A 386 4.28 12.49 2.03
N LYS A 387 3.70 12.12 3.17
CA LYS A 387 3.33 13.04 4.25
C LYS A 387 4.52 13.91 4.71
N ALA A 388 5.71 13.31 4.79
CA ALA A 388 6.94 14.02 5.16
C ALA A 388 7.40 15.01 4.06
N GLU A 389 7.42 14.58 2.80
CA GLU A 389 7.77 15.44 1.66
C GLU A 389 6.80 16.61 1.52
N LYS A 390 5.50 16.36 1.69
CA LYS A 390 4.45 17.39 1.69
C LYS A 390 4.67 18.40 2.82
N HIS A 391 5.09 17.96 4.00
CA HIS A 391 5.42 18.86 5.10
C HIS A 391 6.63 19.76 4.76
N VAL A 392 7.69 19.19 4.18
CA VAL A 392 8.87 19.95 3.73
C VAL A 392 8.50 20.93 2.62
N HIS A 393 7.72 20.50 1.63
CA HIS A 393 7.23 21.35 0.54
C HIS A 393 6.41 22.53 1.08
N ASN A 394 5.47 22.26 2.00
CA ASN A 394 4.65 23.32 2.59
C ASN A 394 5.49 24.32 3.40
N PHE A 395 6.49 23.83 4.15
CA PHE A 395 7.40 24.69 4.88
C PHE A 395 8.24 25.58 3.95
N MET A 396 8.77 25.01 2.86
CA MET A 396 9.50 25.76 1.84
C MET A 396 8.63 26.85 1.20
N MET A 397 7.36 26.52 0.87
CA MET A 397 6.41 27.47 0.33
C MET A 397 6.04 28.58 1.32
N ASP A 398 5.99 28.30 2.63
CA ASP A 398 5.70 29.28 3.66
C ASP A 398 6.80 30.35 3.75
N ILE A 399 8.07 29.92 3.74
CA ILE A 399 9.23 30.80 3.69
C ILE A 399 9.22 31.66 2.42
N HIS A 400 8.94 31.04 1.28
CA HIS A 400 8.91 31.72 -0.02
C HIS A 400 7.84 32.84 -0.02
N TYR A 401 6.61 32.51 0.37
CA TYR A 401 5.54 33.51 0.43
C TYR A 401 5.77 34.58 1.49
N ALA A 402 6.41 34.25 2.62
CA ALA A 402 6.80 35.26 3.61
C ALA A 402 7.79 36.29 3.02
N LYS A 403 8.72 35.84 2.16
CA LYS A 403 9.64 36.73 1.44
C LYS A 403 8.91 37.59 0.42
N GLU A 404 8.08 36.99 -0.44
CA GLU A 404 7.29 37.73 -1.44
C GLU A 404 6.34 38.75 -0.79
N MET A 405 5.77 38.41 0.36
CA MET A 405 4.89 39.30 1.12
C MET A 405 5.65 40.55 1.61
N LYS A 406 6.87 40.36 2.13
CA LYS A 406 7.74 41.48 2.55
C LYS A 406 8.15 42.35 1.36
N GLU A 407 8.52 41.74 0.24
CA GLU A 407 8.92 42.46 -0.97
C GLU A 407 7.75 43.25 -1.59
N SER A 408 6.57 42.63 -1.68
CA SER A 408 5.36 43.28 -2.19
C SER A 408 4.91 44.44 -1.28
N ALA A 409 5.02 44.27 0.04
CA ALA A 409 4.76 45.35 1.00
C ALA A 409 5.74 46.51 0.83
N ALA A 410 7.03 46.23 0.63
CA ALA A 410 8.03 47.26 0.38
C ALA A 410 7.73 48.05 -0.90
N ARG A 411 7.40 47.38 -2.01
CA ARG A 411 7.00 48.04 -3.27
C ARG A 411 5.76 48.90 -3.10
N LEU A 412 4.77 48.41 -2.34
CA LEU A 412 3.53 49.15 -2.05
C LEU A 412 3.83 50.45 -1.27
N LEU A 413 4.69 50.38 -0.25
CA LEU A 413 5.11 51.55 0.52
C LEU A 413 5.93 52.54 -0.32
N GLN A 414 6.83 52.04 -1.17
CA GLN A 414 7.64 52.86 -2.08
C GLN A 414 6.75 53.66 -3.05
N GLU A 415 5.82 52.98 -3.74
CA GLU A 415 4.91 53.64 -4.69
C GLU A 415 3.92 54.58 -4.00
N ALA A 416 3.46 54.24 -2.79
CA ALA A 416 2.61 55.12 -1.99
C ALA A 416 3.33 56.42 -1.59
N TRP A 417 4.58 56.32 -1.13
CA TRP A 417 5.41 57.49 -0.81
C TRP A 417 5.74 58.33 -2.04
N MET A 418 6.13 57.70 -3.14
CA MET A 418 6.43 58.41 -4.39
C MET A 418 5.19 59.11 -4.97
N TYR A 419 4.02 58.50 -4.85
CA TYR A 419 2.75 59.15 -5.20
C TYR A 419 2.51 60.39 -4.34
N TYR A 420 2.62 60.30 -3.02
CA TYR A 420 2.45 61.44 -2.10
C TYR A 420 3.46 62.57 -2.41
N LYS A 421 4.73 62.23 -2.59
CA LYS A 421 5.81 63.19 -2.91
C LYS A 421 5.54 63.97 -4.20
N HIS A 422 5.17 63.30 -5.29
CA HIS A 422 4.92 63.97 -6.57
C HIS A 422 3.59 64.74 -6.59
N THR A 423 2.61 64.29 -5.82
CA THR A 423 1.37 65.04 -5.59
C THR A 423 1.66 66.36 -4.89
N ARG A 424 2.50 66.33 -3.84
CA ARG A 424 2.95 67.55 -3.13
C ARG A 424 3.78 68.49 -4.01
N ARG A 425 4.58 67.96 -4.94
CA ARG A 425 5.35 68.74 -5.93
C ARG A 425 4.51 69.29 -7.10
N LYS A 426 3.20 68.97 -7.17
CA LYS A 426 2.27 69.34 -8.26
C LYS A 426 2.63 68.74 -9.64
N ASP A 427 3.42 67.66 -9.69
CA ASP A 427 3.80 66.97 -10.94
C ASP A 427 2.72 65.97 -11.41
N SER A 428 1.67 66.48 -12.07
CA SER A 428 0.48 65.70 -12.45
C SER A 428 0.73 64.48 -13.36
N ARG A 429 1.77 64.49 -14.20
CA ARG A 429 2.11 63.33 -15.06
C ARG A 429 2.82 62.23 -14.27
N ALA A 430 3.74 62.59 -13.36
CA ALA A 430 4.46 61.65 -12.52
C ALA A 430 3.54 61.01 -11.46
N ALA A 431 2.65 61.82 -10.85
CA ALA A 431 1.65 61.34 -9.90
C ALA A 431 0.74 60.26 -10.51
N ARG A 432 0.21 60.48 -11.73
CA ARG A 432 -0.62 59.47 -12.43
C ARG A 432 0.14 58.18 -12.79
N ARG A 433 1.45 58.24 -13.01
CA ARG A 433 2.28 57.03 -13.20
C ARG A 433 2.43 56.24 -11.91
N HIS A 434 2.80 56.90 -10.81
CA HIS A 434 2.93 56.26 -9.50
C HIS A 434 1.60 55.76 -8.94
N GLN A 435 0.48 56.44 -9.23
CA GLN A 435 -0.86 55.96 -8.86
C GLN A 435 -1.21 54.64 -9.54
N ARG A 436 -0.92 54.49 -10.84
CA ARG A 436 -1.12 53.21 -11.55
C ARG A 436 -0.25 52.10 -10.98
N LYS A 437 1.02 52.39 -10.69
CA LYS A 437 1.95 51.44 -10.07
C LYS A 437 1.52 51.07 -8.65
N LEU A 438 1.02 52.01 -7.87
CA LEU A 438 0.48 51.78 -6.53
C LEU A 438 -0.73 50.84 -6.56
N LEU A 439 -1.70 51.08 -7.46
CA LEU A 439 -2.84 50.19 -7.63
C LEU A 439 -2.39 48.78 -8.03
N ALA A 440 -1.44 48.66 -8.98
CA ALA A 440 -0.85 47.39 -9.34
C ALA A 440 -0.16 46.70 -8.14
N ALA A 441 0.59 47.43 -7.32
CA ALA A 441 1.23 46.93 -6.12
C ALA A 441 0.21 46.47 -5.04
N ILE A 442 -0.90 47.19 -4.88
CA ILE A 442 -2.02 46.80 -3.98
C ILE A 442 -2.63 45.49 -4.45
N HIS A 443 -2.92 45.34 -5.74
CA HIS A 443 -3.46 44.10 -6.30
C HIS A 443 -2.48 42.93 -6.13
N ALA A 444 -1.19 43.13 -6.43
CA ALA A 444 -0.15 42.13 -6.23
C ALA A 444 -0.03 41.70 -4.76
N PHE A 445 0.03 42.65 -3.82
CA PHE A 445 0.10 42.36 -2.39
C PHE A 445 -1.11 41.57 -1.90
N ARG A 446 -2.32 41.95 -2.32
CA ARG A 446 -3.56 41.21 -1.98
C ARG A 446 -3.51 39.77 -2.49
N GLN A 447 -3.04 39.54 -3.71
CA GLN A 447 -2.90 38.20 -4.28
C GLN A 447 -1.89 37.34 -3.50
N VAL A 448 -0.71 37.88 -3.19
CA VAL A 448 0.31 37.17 -2.39
C VAL A 448 -0.22 36.83 -1.00
N ARG A 449 -0.92 37.77 -0.33
CA ARG A 449 -1.52 37.55 0.98
C ARG A 449 -2.57 36.45 0.97
N LEU A 450 -3.42 36.40 -0.06
CA LEU A 450 -4.42 35.34 -0.23
C LEU A 450 -3.77 33.97 -0.47
N LYS A 451 -2.70 33.89 -1.29
CA LYS A 451 -1.94 32.65 -1.50
C LYS A 451 -1.29 32.14 -0.21
N HIS A 452 -0.63 33.03 0.53
CA HIS A 452 -0.01 32.68 1.82
C HIS A 452 -1.05 32.18 2.84
N ARG A 453 -2.22 32.83 2.92
CA ARG A 453 -3.32 32.38 3.80
C ARG A 453 -3.82 30.98 3.43
N LYS A 454 -4.06 30.69 2.14
CA LYS A 454 -4.49 29.37 1.68
C LYS A 454 -3.50 28.27 2.03
N LEU A 455 -2.19 28.54 1.88
CA LEU A 455 -1.14 27.60 2.29
C LEU A 455 -1.20 27.32 3.80
N ARG A 456 -1.35 28.38 4.61
CA ARG A 456 -1.45 28.23 6.07
C ARG A 456 -2.69 27.43 6.50
N GLU A 457 -3.82 27.64 5.84
CA GLU A 457 -5.04 26.85 6.05
C GLU A 457 -4.79 25.36 5.74
N GLN A 458 -4.10 25.04 4.63
CA GLN A 458 -3.70 23.66 4.31
C GLN A 458 -2.75 23.05 5.35
N VAL A 459 -1.76 23.80 5.82
CA VAL A 459 -0.84 23.35 6.87
C VAL A 459 -1.58 23.07 8.18
N ASN A 460 -2.49 23.97 8.59
CA ASN A 460 -3.30 23.75 9.77
C ASN A 460 -4.13 22.46 9.65
N SER A 461 -4.85 22.28 8.53
CA SER A 461 -5.65 21.07 8.30
C SER A 461 -4.85 19.76 8.37
N MET A 462 -3.57 19.78 7.98
CA MET A 462 -2.70 18.61 8.01
C MET A 462 -2.20 18.26 9.43
N VAL A 463 -2.12 19.25 10.32
CA VAL A 463 -1.57 19.13 11.68
C VAL A 463 -2.67 18.98 12.73
N ASP A 464 -3.94 19.21 12.37
CA ASP A 464 -5.08 19.18 13.29
C ASP A 464 -5.21 17.85 14.07
N ILE A 465 -4.95 16.69 13.43
CA ILE A 465 -4.99 15.39 14.14
C ILE A 465 -3.92 15.31 15.22
N SER A 466 -2.70 15.78 14.93
CA SER A 466 -1.59 15.78 15.89
C SER A 466 -1.81 16.78 17.02
N LYS A 467 -2.34 17.98 16.70
CA LYS A 467 -2.73 18.98 17.72
C LYS A 467 -3.84 18.45 18.60
N MET A 468 -4.85 17.78 18.04
CA MET A 468 -5.95 17.19 18.79
C MET A 468 -5.44 16.14 19.79
N HIS A 469 -4.50 15.28 19.38
CA HIS A 469 -3.90 14.30 20.29
C HIS A 469 -3.11 15.00 21.42
N MET A 470 -2.34 16.04 21.11
CA MET A 470 -1.61 16.83 22.12
C MET A 470 -2.58 17.51 23.10
N THR A 471 -3.63 18.17 22.61
CA THR A 471 -4.65 18.78 23.47
C THR A 471 -5.37 17.75 24.33
N LEU A 472 -5.62 16.54 23.81
CA LEU A 472 -6.25 15.47 24.57
C LEU A 472 -5.33 14.95 25.69
N CYS A 473 -4.03 14.79 25.42
CA CYS A 473 -3.04 14.45 26.43
C CYS A 473 -2.96 15.52 27.52
N ASP A 474 -2.94 16.80 27.14
CA ASP A 474 -2.91 17.92 28.09
C ASP A 474 -4.18 17.95 28.97
N LEU A 475 -5.35 17.73 28.37
CA LEU A 475 -6.62 17.61 29.09
C LEU A 475 -6.62 16.41 30.04
N GLN A 476 -6.11 15.25 29.61
CA GLN A 476 -6.04 14.06 30.47
C GLN A 476 -5.09 14.27 31.65
N LEU A 477 -3.96 14.95 31.44
CA LEU A 477 -3.04 15.34 32.51
C LEU A 477 -3.71 16.33 33.48
N GLY A 478 -4.47 17.31 32.96
CA GLY A 478 -5.24 18.27 33.77
C GLY A 478 -6.36 17.63 34.58
N LEU A 479 -7.08 16.67 34.00
CA LEU A 479 -8.11 15.89 34.71
C LEU A 479 -7.49 15.03 35.81
N SER A 480 -6.38 14.36 35.51
CA SER A 480 -5.67 13.52 36.49
C SER A 480 -5.13 14.33 37.67
N SER A 481 -4.59 15.53 37.42
CA SER A 481 -4.11 16.41 38.49
C SER A 481 -5.26 16.95 39.34
N SER A 482 -6.38 17.29 38.71
CA SER A 482 -7.61 17.72 39.41
C SER A 482 -8.20 16.60 40.26
N HIS A 483 -8.21 15.36 39.76
CA HIS A 483 -8.67 14.18 40.51
C HIS A 483 -7.82 13.95 41.76
N ARG A 484 -6.47 14.00 41.64
CA ARG A 484 -5.58 13.88 42.80
C ARG A 484 -5.76 15.02 43.81
N ALA A 485 -6.05 16.23 43.35
CA ALA A 485 -6.32 17.35 44.24
C ALA A 485 -7.66 17.15 44.98
N LEU A 486 -8.66 16.57 44.33
CA LEU A 486 -9.94 16.24 44.92
C LEU A 486 -9.80 15.11 45.95
N GLU A 487 -9.07 14.04 45.64
CA GLU A 487 -8.74 12.96 46.58
C GLU A 487 -8.09 13.52 47.85
N LYS A 488 -7.05 14.34 47.73
CA LYS A 488 -6.42 14.98 48.89
C LYS A 488 -7.38 15.81 49.74
N ARG A 489 -8.34 16.48 49.11
CA ARG A 489 -9.37 17.25 49.85
C ARG A 489 -10.34 16.31 50.54
N MET A 490 -10.73 15.22 49.91
CA MET A 490 -11.60 14.20 50.49
C MET A 490 -10.92 13.50 51.67
N ASP A 491 -9.65 13.14 51.54
CA ASP A 491 -8.85 12.55 52.63
C ASP A 491 -8.72 13.52 53.81
N ALA A 492 -8.49 14.80 53.54
CA ALA A 492 -8.46 15.83 54.59
C ALA A 492 -9.84 16.00 55.27
N LEU A 493 -10.93 15.80 54.54
CA LEU A 493 -12.29 15.89 55.06
C LEU A 493 -12.65 14.63 55.88
N ALA A 494 -12.25 13.45 55.40
CA ALA A 494 -12.36 12.18 56.12
C ALA A 494 -11.60 12.24 57.45
N GLY A 495 -10.33 12.69 57.43
CA GLY A 495 -9.55 12.87 58.66
C GLY A 495 -10.17 13.86 59.64
N LYS A 496 -10.78 14.95 59.15
CA LYS A 496 -11.55 15.87 60.01
C LYS A 496 -12.79 15.21 60.61
N LEU A 497 -13.51 14.40 59.83
CA LEU A 497 -14.66 13.62 60.31
C LEU A 497 -14.25 12.60 61.38
N ASP A 498 -13.12 11.93 61.20
CA ASP A 498 -12.58 10.99 62.19
C ASP A 498 -12.24 11.71 63.49
N THR A 499 -11.57 12.87 63.42
CA THR A 499 -11.28 13.67 64.62
C THR A 499 -12.56 14.17 65.31
N LEU A 500 -13.61 14.54 64.57
CA LEU A 500 -14.89 14.92 65.16
C LEU A 500 -15.58 13.72 65.81
N THR A 501 -15.49 12.55 65.21
CA THR A 501 -16.05 11.29 65.73
C THR A 501 -15.34 10.89 67.03
N GLU A 502 -14.02 11.06 67.09
CA GLU A 502 -13.20 10.83 68.29
C GLU A 502 -13.49 11.86 69.40
N LEU A 503 -13.69 13.13 69.06
CA LEU A 503 -14.10 14.16 70.02
C LEU A 503 -15.53 13.92 70.55
N LEU A 504 -16.44 13.43 69.72
CA LEU A 504 -17.79 13.03 70.14
C LEU A 504 -17.76 11.79 71.04
N SER A 505 -16.96 10.77 70.71
CA SER A 505 -16.86 9.56 71.53
C SER A 505 -16.19 9.82 72.88
N THR A 506 -15.23 10.75 72.94
CA THR A 506 -14.63 11.22 74.21
C THR A 506 -15.60 12.11 75.01
N ALA A 507 -16.41 12.95 74.37
CA ALA A 507 -17.46 13.72 75.03
C ALA A 507 -18.65 12.86 75.51
N LEU A 508 -18.91 11.72 74.85
CA LEU A 508 -19.91 10.71 75.23
C LEU A 508 -19.33 9.54 76.06
N GLY A 509 -18.13 9.68 76.61
CA GLY A 509 -17.56 8.71 77.56
C GLY A 509 -18.49 8.43 78.75
N PRO A 510 -18.46 7.20 79.30
CA PRO A 510 -19.61 6.54 79.92
C PRO A 510 -20.15 7.31 81.14
N GLN A 511 -21.46 7.52 81.16
CA GLN A 511 -22.19 7.95 82.35
C GLN A 511 -21.98 6.87 83.44
N GLN A 512 -21.07 7.12 84.38
CA GLN A 512 -20.89 6.29 85.57
C GLN A 512 -22.21 6.29 86.36
N LEU A 513 -22.81 5.12 86.49
CA LEU A 513 -23.94 4.85 87.38
C LEU A 513 -23.41 4.95 88.83
N PRO A 514 -24.07 5.70 89.73
CA PRO A 514 -23.58 5.86 91.10
C PRO A 514 -23.86 4.61 91.93
N GLU A 515 -22.90 4.21 92.77
CA GLU A 515 -23.11 3.21 93.83
C GLU A 515 -24.16 3.67 94.85
N PRO A 516 -25.02 2.77 95.35
CA PRO A 516 -25.66 2.95 96.64
C PRO A 516 -24.88 2.20 97.74
N SER A 517 -24.55 2.94 98.79
CA SER A 517 -24.09 2.45 100.09
C SER A 517 -25.27 1.96 100.93
N SER A 518 -24.99 0.95 101.78
CA SER A 518 -25.66 0.53 103.05
C SER A 518 -27.15 0.17 102.98
N GLU A 519 -27.69 -0.93 103.55
CA GLU A 519 -27.76 -1.26 104.98
C GLU A 519 -28.75 -2.44 105.17
N ALA A 520 -28.56 -3.23 106.25
CA ALA A 520 -29.50 -4.13 106.97
C ALA A 520 -30.22 -5.24 106.15
N THR A 521 -30.06 -6.54 106.42
CA THR A 521 -30.11 -7.31 107.68
C THR A 521 -29.54 -8.70 107.44
#